data_AF-A0A661QWZ8-F1
#
_entry.id   AF-A0A661QWZ8-F1
#
_cell.length_a   1.000
_cell.length_b   1.000
_cell.length_c   1.000
_cell.angle_alpha   90.00
_cell.angle_beta   90.00
_cell.angle_gamma   90.00
#
_symmetry.space_group_name_H-M   'P 1'
#
loop_
_entity.id
_entity.type
_entity.pdbx_description
1 polymer ?
#
loop_
_entity_poly.entity_id
_entity_poly.type
_entity_poly.pdbx_seq_one_letter_code
_entity_poly.pdbx_strand_id
1 'polypeptide(L)'
;MQQYEEAIEKFREAVKQTPENAEIWCSWGVALVELEQFEEAVEKFQKAVKLKPDFAPALYGCGFALMALGRKEEASEKFKKAEEIASDSKKNST
;
A
#
# COMPACT_ATOMS: atom_id res chain seq x y z
N MET A 1 5.56 -12.59 16.92
CA MET A 1 4.09 -12.56 16.76
C MET A 1 3.48 -11.39 17.56
N GLN A 2 3.67 -11.27 18.88
CA GLN A 2 3.10 -10.17 19.69
C GLN A 2 3.42 -8.73 19.22
N GLN A 3 4.63 -8.44 18.74
CA GLN A 3 5.00 -7.06 18.36
C GLN A 3 4.23 -6.55 17.12
N TYR A 4 3.82 -7.45 16.24
CA TYR A 4 3.12 -7.07 15.01
C TYR A 4 1.63 -6.82 15.25
N GLU A 5 1.00 -7.58 16.15
CA GLU A 5 -0.38 -7.31 16.60
C GLU A 5 -0.47 -5.95 17.31
N GLU A 6 0.48 -5.62 18.19
CA GLU A 6 0.57 -4.28 18.80
C GLU A 6 0.78 -3.18 17.75
N ALA A 7 1.59 -3.43 16.71
CA ALA A 7 1.78 -2.48 15.62
C ALA A 7 0.48 -2.24 14.85
N ILE A 8 -0.29 -3.31 14.56
CA ILE A 8 -1.60 -3.21 13.91
C ILE A 8 -2.57 -2.38 14.77
N GLU A 9 -2.61 -2.59 16.09
CA GLU A 9 -3.45 -1.79 16.97
C GLU A 9 -3.06 -0.30 16.96
N LYS A 10 -1.76 0.01 17.00
CA LYS A 10 -1.28 1.39 16.87
C LYS A 10 -1.66 2.01 15.53
N PHE A 11 -1.55 1.27 14.42
CA PHE A 11 -2.01 1.74 13.13
C PHE A 11 -3.53 1.98 13.13
N ARG A 12 -4.31 1.11 13.77
CA ARG A 12 -5.77 1.26 13.91
C ARG A 12 -6.15 2.53 14.66
N GLU A 13 -5.43 2.89 15.72
CA GLU A 13 -5.62 4.17 16.41
C GLU A 13 -5.17 5.36 15.56
N ALA A 14 -4.03 5.23 14.88
CA ALA A 14 -3.51 6.28 14.01
C ALA A 14 -4.47 6.62 12.86
N VAL A 15 -5.07 5.61 12.21
CA VAL A 15 -6.07 5.83 11.16
C VAL A 15 -7.41 6.32 11.70
N LYS A 16 -7.73 6.11 12.99
CA LYS A 16 -8.92 6.73 13.61
C LYS A 16 -8.72 8.22 13.78
N GLN A 17 -7.51 8.63 14.18
CA GLN A 17 -7.16 10.04 14.33
C GLN A 17 -6.93 10.74 12.99
N THR A 18 -6.33 10.03 12.03
CA THR A 18 -5.94 10.56 10.71
C THR A 18 -6.36 9.62 9.58
N PRO A 19 -7.68 9.44 9.36
CA PRO A 19 -8.19 8.49 8.37
C PRO A 19 -7.80 8.81 6.93
N GLU A 20 -7.45 10.07 6.66
CA GLU A 20 -7.12 10.57 5.32
C GLU A 20 -5.62 10.47 5.00
N ASN A 21 -4.79 10.00 5.93
CA ASN A 21 -3.35 9.89 5.70
C ASN A 21 -2.99 8.57 5.01
N ALA A 22 -2.71 8.65 3.70
CA ALA A 22 -2.31 7.51 2.87
C ALA A 22 -1.03 6.80 3.35
N GLU A 23 -0.09 7.51 3.97
CA GLU A 23 1.17 6.93 4.45
C GLU A 23 0.93 5.93 5.59
N ILE A 24 -0.02 6.23 6.48
CA ILE A 24 -0.36 5.35 7.61
C ILE A 24 -1.00 4.05 7.10
N TRP A 25 -1.92 4.16 6.14
CA TRP A 25 -2.52 2.99 5.48
C TRP A 25 -1.48 2.13 4.76
N CYS A 26 -0.48 2.77 4.12
CA CYS A 26 0.61 2.06 3.45
C CYS A 26 1.52 1.35 4.45
N SER A 27 1.96 2.01 5.52
CA SER A 27 2.78 1.41 6.57
C SER A 27 2.08 0.24 7.25
N TRP A 28 0.76 0.34 7.46
CA TRP A 28 -0.03 -0.78 7.96
C TRP A 28 -0.05 -1.95 6.97
N GLY A 29 -0.25 -1.67 5.67
CA GLY A 29 -0.14 -2.69 4.62
C GLY A 29 1.21 -3.41 4.64
N VAL A 30 2.32 -2.68 4.82
CA VAL A 30 3.66 -3.28 4.91
C VAL A 30 3.78 -4.20 6.13
N ALA A 31 3.31 -3.76 7.29
CA ALA A 31 3.32 -4.62 8.49
C ALA A 31 2.51 -5.92 8.30
N LEU A 32 1.40 -5.86 7.56
CA LEU A 32 0.60 -7.04 7.21
C LEU A 32 1.32 -7.96 6.21
N VAL A 33 2.10 -7.41 5.28
CA VAL A 33 2.96 -8.20 4.38
C VAL A 33 4.02 -8.98 5.16
N GLU A 34 4.67 -8.34 6.15
CA GLU A 34 5.65 -8.99 7.02
C GLU A 34 5.03 -10.09 7.89
N LEU A 35 3.72 -10.01 8.14
CA LEU A 35 2.91 -11.03 8.80
C LEU A 35 2.38 -12.11 7.85
N GLU A 36 2.73 -12.05 6.56
CA GLU A 36 2.20 -12.93 5.51
C GLU A 36 0.68 -12.82 5.33
N GLN A 37 0.06 -11.77 5.86
CA GLN A 37 -1.37 -11.44 5.72
C GLN A 37 -1.62 -10.62 4.45
N PHE A 38 -1.33 -11.22 3.30
CA PHE A 38 -1.34 -10.51 2.02
C PHE A 38 -2.73 -9.99 1.62
N GLU A 39 -3.82 -10.70 1.94
CA GLU A 39 -5.18 -10.24 1.62
C GLU A 39 -5.53 -8.92 2.31
N GLU A 40 -5.32 -8.85 3.63
CA GLU A 40 -5.56 -7.63 4.40
C GLU A 40 -4.59 -6.51 3.97
N ALA A 41 -3.34 -6.85 3.66
CA ALA A 41 -2.36 -5.88 3.17
C ALA A 41 -2.84 -5.19 1.89
N VAL A 42 -3.37 -5.95 0.93
CA VAL A 42 -3.94 -5.42 -0.31
C VAL A 42 -5.05 -4.42 0.00
N GLU A 43 -5.95 -4.71 0.94
CA GLU A 43 -7.01 -3.78 1.31
C GLU A 43 -6.46 -2.46 1.88
N LYS A 44 -5.44 -2.51 2.74
CA LYS A 44 -4.83 -1.29 3.31
C LYS A 44 -4.12 -0.48 2.23
N PHE A 45 -3.35 -1.13 1.36
CA PHE A 45 -2.70 -0.44 0.24
C PHE A 45 -3.71 0.16 -0.72
N GLN A 46 -4.79 -0.54 -1.05
CA GLN A 46 -5.87 0.03 -1.87
C GLN A 46 -6.49 1.26 -1.22
N LYS A 47 -6.63 1.28 0.11
CA LYS A 47 -7.13 2.46 0.82
C LYS A 47 -6.14 3.62 0.76
N ALA A 48 -4.84 3.36 0.90
CA ALA A 48 -3.79 4.35 0.68
C ALA A 48 -3.85 4.94 -0.74
N VAL A 49 -4.00 4.09 -1.75
CA VAL A 49 -4.11 4.50 -3.17
C VAL A 49 -5.42 5.26 -3.43
N LYS A 50 -6.52 4.93 -2.77
CA LYS A 50 -7.78 5.70 -2.88
C LYS A 50 -7.63 7.12 -2.32
N LEU A 51 -6.88 7.28 -1.23
CA LEU A 51 -6.59 8.58 -0.62
C LEU A 51 -5.58 9.38 -1.45
N LYS A 52 -4.55 8.71 -1.95
CA LYS A 52 -3.52 9.30 -2.79
C LYS A 52 -3.25 8.42 -4.01
N PRO A 53 -3.96 8.66 -5.12
CA PRO A 53 -3.83 7.87 -6.35
C PRO A 53 -2.41 7.82 -6.91
N ASP A 54 -1.65 8.90 -6.70
CA ASP A 54 -0.26 9.05 -7.14
C ASP A 54 0.76 8.54 -6.10
N PHE A 55 0.33 7.73 -5.14
CA PHE A 55 1.23 7.20 -4.13
C PHE A 55 1.90 5.92 -4.60
N ALA A 56 3.02 6.10 -5.32
CA ALA A 56 3.82 5.00 -5.85
C ALA A 56 4.18 3.92 -4.80
N PRO A 57 4.60 4.24 -3.56
CA PRO A 57 4.91 3.22 -2.54
C PRO A 57 3.73 2.28 -2.25
N ALA A 58 2.50 2.81 -2.15
CA ALA A 58 1.33 1.98 -1.90
C ALA A 58 0.95 1.12 -3.12
N LEU A 59 1.17 1.61 -4.35
CA LEU A 59 0.96 0.81 -5.57
C LEU A 59 1.97 -0.34 -5.65
N TYR A 60 3.24 -0.09 -5.35
CA TYR A 60 4.26 -1.14 -5.29
C TYR A 60 3.95 -2.17 -4.20
N GLY A 61 3.59 -1.73 -2.99
CA GLY A 61 3.18 -2.63 -1.91
C GLY A 61 1.95 -3.46 -2.26
N CYS A 62 0.95 -2.85 -2.92
CA CYS A 62 -0.23 -3.56 -3.40
C CYS A 62 0.14 -4.62 -4.45
N GLY A 63 0.97 -4.27 -5.43
CA GLY A 63 1.44 -5.20 -6.45
C GLY A 63 2.23 -6.37 -5.86
N PHE A 64 3.08 -6.11 -4.87
CA PHE A 64 3.82 -7.15 -4.17
C PHE A 64 2.88 -8.13 -3.44
N ALA A 65 1.94 -7.62 -2.65
CA ALA A 65 0.97 -8.44 -1.92
C ALA A 65 0.06 -9.24 -2.88
N LEU A 66 -0.38 -8.65 -3.98
CA LEU A 66 -1.14 -9.34 -5.04
C LEU A 66 -0.31 -10.46 -5.70
N MET A 67 0.98 -10.24 -5.92
CA MET A 67 1.87 -11.24 -6.48
C MET A 67 2.03 -12.44 -5.53
N ALA A 68 2.17 -12.18 -4.23
CA ALA A 68 2.21 -13.22 -3.19
C ALA A 68 0.91 -14.04 -3.14
N LEU A 69 -0.25 -13.41 -3.40
CA LEU A 69 -1.55 -14.07 -3.54
C LEU A 69 -1.74 -14.80 -4.88
N GLY A 70 -0.77 -14.74 -5.80
CA GLY A 70 -0.88 -15.32 -7.14
C GLY A 70 -1.71 -14.50 -8.14
N ARG A 71 -2.20 -13.31 -7.74
CA ARG A 71 -3.02 -12.39 -8.57
C ARG A 71 -2.12 -11.53 -9.46
N LYS A 72 -1.39 -12.20 -10.37
CA LYS A 72 -0.34 -11.58 -11.20
C LYS A 72 -0.85 -10.49 -12.14
N GLU A 73 -2.05 -10.67 -12.69
CA GLU A 73 -2.66 -9.71 -13.62
C GLU A 73 -2.89 -8.36 -12.93
N GLU A 74 -3.54 -8.37 -11.76
CA GLU A 74 -3.78 -7.17 -10.98
C GLU A 74 -2.49 -6.55 -10.44
N ALA A 75 -1.51 -7.37 -10.05
CA ALA A 75 -0.20 -6.89 -9.65
C ALA A 75 0.48 -6.09 -10.77
N SER A 76 0.44 -6.62 -12.00
CA SER A 76 1.01 -5.96 -13.18
C SER A 76 0.35 -4.60 -13.43
N GLU A 77 -0.96 -4.48 -13.25
CA GLU A 77 -1.66 -3.20 -13.38
C GLU A 77 -1.19 -2.18 -12.33
N LYS A 78 -0.98 -2.61 -11.08
CA LYS A 78 -0.48 -1.72 -10.01
C LYS A 78 0.93 -1.24 -10.28
N PHE A 79 1.83 -2.13 -10.71
CA PHE A 79 3.20 -1.74 -11.04
C PHE A 79 3.25 -0.80 -12.23
N LYS A 80 2.49 -1.08 -13.29
CA LYS A 80 2.41 -0.20 -14.46
C LYS A 80 1.96 1.19 -14.06
N LYS A 81 0.91 1.30 -13.23
CA LYS A 81 0.43 2.58 -12.73
C LYS A 81 1.50 3.32 -11.91
N ALA A 82 2.24 2.60 -11.06
CA ALA A 82 3.34 3.19 -10.28
C ALA A 82 4.45 3.74 -11.19
N GLU A 83 4.81 3.02 -12.26
CA GLU A 83 5.77 3.47 -13.26
C GLU A 83 5.26 4.67 -14.07
N GLU A 84 3.98 4.70 -14.43
CA GLU A 84 3.36 5.85 -15.11
C GLU A 84 3.47 7.12 -14.25
N ILE A 85 3.19 7.03 -12.94
CA ILE A 85 3.35 8.15 -11.99
C ILE A 85 4.81 8.58 -11.87
N ALA A 86 5.73 7.61 -11.79
CA ALA A 86 7.17 7.89 -11.74
C ALA A 86 7.69 8.53 -13.04
N SER A 87 7.12 8.18 -14.19
CA SER A 87 7.46 8.79 -15.47
C SER A 87 6.82 10.16 -15.67
N ASP A 88 5.60 10.38 -15.18
CA ASP A 88 4.90 11.66 -15.26
C ASP A 88 5.60 12.71 -14.40
N SER A 89 5.95 12.36 -13.16
CA SER A 89 6.73 13.26 -12.28
C SER A 89 8.06 13.73 -12.90
N LYS A 90 8.70 12.92 -13.74
CA LYS A 90 9.92 13.31 -14.48
C LYS A 90 9.66 14.21 -15.68
N LYS A 91 8.50 14.10 -16.34
CA LYS A 91 8.17 14.90 -17.54
C LYS A 91 7.76 16.33 -17.20
N ASN A 92 7.26 16.57 -15.98
CA ASN A 92 6.67 17.85 -15.59
C ASN A 92 7.71 18.83 -15.00
N SER A 93 9.00 18.48 -15.06
CA SER A 93 10.12 19.25 -14.51
C SER A 93 11.03 19.87 -15.58
N THR A 94 10.59 19.96 -16.85
CA THR A 94 11.33 20.61 -17.95
C THR A 94 10.44 21.62 -18.65
#